data_AF-A0A7S2QEY5-F1
#
_entry.id   AF-A0A7S2QEY5-F1
#
_cell.length_a   1.000
_cell.length_b   1.000
_cell.length_c   1.000
_cell.angle_alpha   90.00
_cell.angle_beta   90.00
_cell.angle_gamma   90.00
#
_symmetry.space_group_name_H-M   'P 1'
#
loop_
_entity.id
_entity.type
_entity.pdbx_description
1 polymer ?
#
loop_
_entity_poly.entity_id
_entity_poly.type
_entity_poly.pdbx_seq_one_letter_code
_entity_poly.pdbx_strand_id
1 'polypeptide(L)'
;TARGSAASPMAAAIIGHHCCRSCICEDSEMILVEPESVTGHFESSHRNLLQVLLCKTAQRRRVGLHLDQSDARTLRVVGVLEHGLVDDHNKSAPPSERVVAGSFIMDVNGCRGDVQAMLHLLKTSDTLVMSVAQAEEFEVTITKTGVPLGLDLGYPSGGRFLLVQRVNQGVVQSHNKAELWRGSRKLIHALDRIEAVNDWADEAEVLVEAIRKSSRVKLKVVRPLLPVANAAFLWSCSRAPKPPGGSTAQQGGATSA
;
A
#
# COMPACT_ATOMS: atom_id res chain seq x y z
N THR A 1 -58.06 16.78 3.67
CA THR A 1 -58.17 15.96 4.88
C THR A 1 -56.94 15.09 5.03
N ALA A 2 -56.18 15.36 6.09
CA ALA A 2 -55.12 14.58 6.74
C ALA A 2 -54.03 13.86 5.90
N ARG A 3 -52.81 14.44 5.91
CA ARG A 3 -51.54 13.69 5.84
C ARG A 3 -51.23 13.15 7.24
N GLY A 4 -51.03 11.84 7.38
CA GLY A 4 -50.48 11.22 8.58
C GLY A 4 -48.97 11.04 8.45
N SER A 5 -48.20 11.85 9.17
CA SER A 5 -46.75 11.68 9.35
C SER A 5 -46.51 10.73 10.52
N ALA A 6 -45.87 9.60 10.28
CA ALA A 6 -45.42 8.69 11.32
C ALA A 6 -44.05 9.15 11.83
N ALA A 7 -43.99 9.48 13.11
CA ALA A 7 -42.76 9.86 13.81
C ALA A 7 -41.79 8.66 13.90
N SER A 8 -40.53 8.87 13.52
CA SER A 8 -39.43 7.95 13.86
C SER A 8 -38.80 8.34 15.21
N PRO A 9 -38.25 7.38 15.97
CA PRO A 9 -37.82 7.60 17.34
C PRO A 9 -36.53 8.42 17.41
N MET A 10 -36.52 9.42 18.30
CA MET A 10 -35.32 10.20 18.64
C MET A 10 -34.31 9.31 19.37
N ALA A 11 -33.07 9.25 18.88
CA ALA A 11 -31.95 8.66 19.59
C ALA A 11 -31.20 9.77 20.33
N ALA A 12 -31.13 9.68 21.66
CA ALA A 12 -30.30 10.54 22.48
C ALA A 12 -28.86 10.01 22.50
N ALA A 13 -27.88 10.84 22.12
CA ALA A 13 -26.47 10.54 22.27
C ALA A 13 -25.89 11.33 23.45
N ILE A 14 -25.38 10.63 24.46
CA ILE A 14 -24.62 11.22 25.57
C ILE A 14 -23.14 11.18 25.17
N ILE A 15 -22.54 12.35 24.95
CA ILE A 15 -21.10 12.47 24.73
C ILE A 15 -20.42 12.54 26.11
N GLY A 16 -19.96 11.39 26.61
CA GLY A 16 -19.12 11.31 27.80
C GLY A 16 -17.65 11.54 27.45
N HIS A 17 -17.12 12.72 27.77
CA HIS A 17 -15.68 12.96 27.78
C HIS A 17 -15.07 12.39 29.07
N HIS A 18 -14.00 11.60 28.95
CA HIS A 18 -13.16 11.22 30.10
C HIS A 18 -12.50 12.46 30.70
N CYS A 19 -12.80 12.76 31.96
CA CYS A 19 -11.99 13.63 32.80
C CYS A 19 -11.94 13.12 34.25
N CYS A 20 -10.94 13.63 34.96
CA CYS A 20 -10.26 13.09 36.12
C CYS A 20 -11.08 13.04 37.43
N ARG A 21 -10.52 12.33 38.42
CA ARG A 21 -11.00 12.19 39.81
C ARG A 21 -11.53 13.49 40.41
N SER A 22 -12.71 13.40 41.01
CA SER A 22 -13.28 14.30 42.01
C SER A 22 -13.57 15.74 41.56
N CYS A 23 -14.69 15.96 40.86
CA CYS A 23 -15.47 17.20 40.93
C CYS A 23 -16.93 16.91 40.54
N ILE A 24 -17.85 17.44 41.34
CA ILE A 24 -19.28 17.53 41.06
C ILE A 24 -19.46 18.74 40.13
N CYS A 25 -20.08 18.55 38.96
CA CYS A 25 -20.50 19.65 38.10
C CYS A 25 -21.97 19.40 37.71
N GLU A 26 -22.87 20.20 38.26
CA GLU A 26 -24.26 20.34 37.80
C GLU A 26 -24.30 21.19 36.51
N ASP A 27 -25.37 20.97 35.74
CA ASP A 27 -25.89 21.77 34.63
C ASP A 27 -25.03 21.92 33.36
N SER A 28 -25.32 21.07 32.37
CA SER A 28 -25.01 21.31 30.96
C SER A 28 -26.31 21.53 30.19
N GLU A 29 -26.49 22.75 29.69
CA GLU A 29 -27.60 23.14 28.82
C GLU A 29 -27.62 22.29 27.54
N MET A 30 -28.78 21.69 27.23
CA MET A 30 -29.02 21.02 25.96
C MET A 30 -29.19 22.05 24.84
N ILE A 31 -28.19 22.19 23.98
CA ILE A 31 -28.33 22.89 22.71
C ILE A 31 -29.01 21.92 21.72
N LEU A 32 -30.28 22.19 21.41
CA LEU A 32 -31.00 21.55 20.31
C LEU A 32 -30.46 22.11 19.00
N VAL A 33 -29.67 21.33 18.26
CA VAL A 33 -29.26 21.66 16.89
C VAL A 33 -30.29 21.05 15.95
N GLU A 34 -30.99 21.88 15.18
CA GLU A 34 -31.90 21.41 14.13
C GLU A 34 -31.12 20.65 13.04
N PRO A 35 -31.65 19.55 12.48
CA PRO A 35 -30.99 18.83 11.41
C PRO A 35 -31.14 19.63 10.11
N GLU A 36 -30.13 20.42 9.77
CA GLU A 36 -30.01 20.91 8.39
C GLU A 36 -29.96 19.70 7.45
N SER A 37 -30.87 19.68 6.49
CA SER A 37 -30.99 18.66 5.46
C SER A 37 -29.77 18.68 4.55
N VAL A 38 -28.68 18.04 4.99
CA VAL A 38 -27.54 17.72 4.15
C VAL A 38 -27.92 16.51 3.32
N THR A 39 -28.52 16.74 2.15
CA THR A 39 -28.40 15.83 1.01
C THR A 39 -26.97 15.88 0.48
N GLY A 40 -26.02 15.50 1.34
CA GLY A 40 -24.67 15.22 0.94
C GLY A 40 -24.69 13.81 0.38
N HIS A 41 -24.38 13.68 -0.91
CA HIS A 41 -23.74 12.46 -1.38
C HIS A 41 -22.52 12.23 -0.51
N PHE A 42 -22.68 11.39 0.52
CA PHE A 42 -21.59 10.88 1.32
C PHE A 42 -20.82 9.93 0.40
N GLU A 43 -19.96 10.50 -0.45
CA GLU A 43 -19.02 9.74 -1.26
C GLU A 43 -18.30 8.76 -0.33
N SER A 44 -18.44 7.48 -0.65
CA SER A 44 -17.94 6.35 0.13
C SER A 44 -16.41 6.38 0.22
N SER A 45 -15.87 7.21 1.11
CA SER A 45 -14.44 7.53 1.18
C SER A 45 -13.56 6.45 1.82
N HIS A 46 -14.06 5.24 2.09
CA HIS A 46 -13.33 4.32 3.00
C HIS A 46 -13.37 2.83 2.66
N ARG A 47 -13.23 2.42 1.39
CA ARG A 47 -12.78 1.04 1.10
C ARG A 47 -11.72 1.00 0.00
N ASN A 48 -10.56 1.59 0.28
CA ASN A 48 -9.37 1.39 -0.56
C ASN A 48 -8.79 -0.04 -0.43
N LEU A 49 -9.34 -0.84 0.49
CA LEU A 49 -9.07 -2.27 0.63
C LEU A 49 -10.36 -3.05 0.36
N LEU A 50 -10.28 -3.92 -0.63
CA LEU A 50 -11.26 -4.96 -0.94
C LEU A 50 -10.99 -6.18 -0.04
N GLN A 51 -12.01 -6.65 0.66
CA GLN A 51 -11.94 -7.92 1.38
C GLN A 51 -12.47 -9.06 0.49
N VAL A 52 -11.67 -10.09 0.28
CA VAL A 52 -12.03 -11.26 -0.54
C VAL A 52 -12.03 -12.49 0.34
N LEU A 53 -13.19 -13.17 0.40
CA LEU A 53 -13.35 -14.44 1.12
C LEU A 53 -13.40 -15.59 0.10
N LEU A 54 -12.45 -16.52 0.20
CA LEU A 54 -12.41 -17.71 -0.65
C LEU A 54 -12.41 -18.97 0.22
N CYS A 55 -13.08 -20.02 -0.24
CA CYS A 55 -13.05 -21.34 0.38
C CYS A 55 -12.53 -22.36 -0.63
N LYS A 56 -11.40 -23.01 -0.32
CA LYS A 56 -10.89 -24.15 -1.07
C LYS A 56 -11.73 -25.38 -0.75
N THR A 57 -12.07 -26.13 -1.78
CA THR A 57 -12.76 -27.43 -1.65
C THR A 57 -11.87 -28.54 -2.18
N ALA A 58 -12.27 -29.80 -1.98
CA ALA A 58 -11.56 -30.94 -2.55
C ALA A 58 -11.44 -30.84 -4.09
N GLN A 59 -12.47 -30.31 -4.75
CA GLN A 59 -12.54 -30.14 -6.20
C GLN A 59 -11.88 -28.85 -6.70
N ARG A 60 -11.80 -27.82 -5.84
CA ARG A 60 -11.32 -26.47 -6.19
C ARG A 60 -10.27 -25.98 -5.18
N ARG A 61 -9.02 -26.42 -5.35
CA ARG A 61 -7.90 -26.10 -4.45
C ARG A 61 -7.04 -24.91 -4.90
N ARG A 62 -7.06 -24.57 -6.18
CA ARG A 62 -6.17 -23.54 -6.77
C ARG A 62 -6.76 -22.15 -6.57
N VAL A 63 -6.01 -21.28 -5.89
CA VAL A 63 -6.38 -19.86 -5.74
C VAL A 63 -6.43 -19.16 -7.10
N GLY A 64 -5.49 -19.48 -8.00
CA GLY A 64 -5.47 -18.97 -9.37
C GLY A 64 -4.85 -17.58 -9.50
N LEU A 65 -3.77 -17.32 -8.79
CA LEU A 65 -3.04 -16.05 -8.84
C LEU A 65 -1.61 -16.27 -9.31
N HIS A 66 -1.15 -15.45 -10.25
CA HIS A 66 0.27 -15.26 -10.51
C HIS A 66 0.73 -14.03 -9.71
N LEU A 67 1.68 -14.23 -8.80
CA LEU A 67 2.10 -13.22 -7.83
C LEU A 67 3.55 -12.84 -8.01
N ASP A 68 3.83 -11.55 -7.92
CA ASP A 68 5.17 -11.00 -7.76
C ASP A 68 5.46 -10.76 -6.27
N GLN A 69 6.52 -11.41 -5.79
CA GLN A 69 7.00 -11.44 -4.41
C GLN A 69 8.30 -10.63 -4.21
N SER A 70 8.65 -9.76 -5.15
CA SER A 70 9.89 -8.96 -5.09
C SER A 70 9.88 -7.91 -3.98
N ASP A 71 8.70 -7.46 -3.58
CA ASP A 71 8.52 -6.72 -2.33
C ASP A 71 8.42 -7.75 -1.19
N ALA A 72 9.18 -7.57 -0.11
CA ALA A 72 9.15 -8.46 1.05
C ALA A 72 7.85 -8.32 1.89
N ARG A 73 7.04 -7.27 1.65
CA ARG A 73 5.89 -6.92 2.48
C ARG A 73 4.53 -7.12 1.84
N THR A 74 4.42 -6.99 0.52
CA THR A 74 3.15 -7.11 -0.22
C THR A 74 3.31 -8.03 -1.41
N LEU A 75 2.22 -8.70 -1.79
CA LEU A 75 2.17 -9.58 -2.95
C LEU A 75 1.45 -8.85 -4.08
N ARG A 76 2.13 -8.58 -5.19
CA ARG A 76 1.48 -7.94 -6.35
C ARG A 76 0.86 -8.99 -7.26
N VAL A 77 -0.37 -8.77 -7.68
CA VAL A 77 -1.05 -9.61 -8.67
C VAL A 77 -0.50 -9.29 -10.06
N VAL A 78 0.22 -10.23 -10.65
CA VAL A 78 0.68 -10.15 -12.04
C VAL A 78 -0.42 -10.58 -13.00
N GLY A 79 -1.22 -11.56 -12.58
CA GLY A 79 -2.35 -12.04 -13.37
C GLY A 79 -3.26 -12.95 -12.56
N VAL A 80 -4.49 -13.10 -13.05
CA VAL A 80 -5.47 -14.06 -12.54
C VAL A 80 -5.54 -15.21 -13.54
N LEU A 81 -5.34 -16.43 -13.06
CA LEU A 81 -5.37 -17.64 -13.87
C LEU A 81 -6.81 -18.11 -14.02
N GLU A 82 -7.18 -18.50 -15.25
CA GLU A 82 -8.48 -19.10 -15.52
C GLU A 82 -8.71 -20.36 -14.67
N HIS A 83 -9.98 -20.58 -14.32
CA HIS A 83 -10.41 -21.72 -13.52
C HIS A 83 -9.80 -21.78 -12.10
N GLY A 84 -9.39 -20.63 -11.56
CA GLY A 84 -9.03 -20.46 -10.15
C GLY A 84 -10.18 -19.90 -9.30
N LEU A 85 -10.05 -20.01 -7.97
CA LEU A 85 -11.01 -19.43 -7.04
C LEU A 85 -11.17 -17.91 -7.20
N VAL A 86 -10.07 -17.20 -7.52
CA VAL A 86 -10.14 -15.75 -7.77
C VAL A 86 -10.84 -15.43 -9.10
N ASP A 87 -10.65 -16.25 -10.12
CA ASP A 87 -11.39 -16.12 -11.39
C ASP A 87 -12.90 -16.32 -11.17
N ASP A 88 -13.28 -17.34 -10.39
CA ASP A 88 -14.68 -17.59 -10.01
C ASP A 88 -15.27 -16.41 -9.23
N HIS A 89 -14.53 -15.90 -8.23
CA HIS A 89 -14.92 -14.69 -7.49
C HIS A 89 -15.15 -13.52 -8.44
N ASN A 90 -14.18 -13.22 -9.31
CA ASN A 90 -14.22 -12.09 -10.24
C ASN A 90 -15.40 -12.15 -11.23
N LYS A 91 -15.80 -13.34 -11.66
CA LYS A 91 -16.95 -13.55 -12.55
C LYS A 91 -18.27 -13.14 -11.89
N SER A 92 -18.40 -13.35 -10.59
CA SER A 92 -19.59 -12.97 -9.81
C SER A 92 -19.51 -11.57 -9.20
N ALA A 93 -18.31 -11.02 -9.03
CA ALA A 93 -18.09 -9.73 -8.38
C ALA A 93 -18.31 -8.53 -9.34
N PRO A 94 -18.84 -7.39 -8.83
CA PRO A 94 -18.87 -6.15 -9.59
C PRO A 94 -17.45 -5.66 -9.90
N PRO A 95 -17.24 -4.85 -10.96
CA PRO A 95 -15.91 -4.42 -11.37
C PRO A 95 -15.04 -3.80 -10.26
N SER A 96 -15.64 -3.06 -9.33
CA SER A 96 -14.97 -2.44 -8.19
C SER A 96 -14.46 -3.44 -7.12
N GLU A 97 -14.95 -4.67 -7.14
CA GLU A 97 -14.64 -5.73 -6.17
C GLU A 97 -13.88 -6.91 -6.79
N ARG A 98 -13.36 -6.72 -8.01
CA ARG A 98 -12.52 -7.71 -8.68
C ARG A 98 -11.07 -7.59 -8.23
N VAL A 99 -10.42 -8.72 -8.06
CA VAL A 99 -8.97 -8.82 -7.93
C VAL A 99 -8.40 -8.81 -9.34
N VAL A 100 -7.67 -7.77 -9.71
CA VAL A 100 -7.14 -7.61 -11.08
C VAL A 100 -5.63 -7.60 -11.10
N ALA A 101 -5.04 -7.80 -12.28
CA ALA A 101 -3.62 -7.57 -12.46
C ALA A 101 -3.27 -6.12 -12.08
N GLY A 102 -2.14 -5.94 -11.39
CA GLY A 102 -1.71 -4.66 -10.84
C GLY A 102 -2.13 -4.43 -9.38
N SER A 103 -3.18 -5.10 -8.87
CA SER A 103 -3.58 -5.00 -7.47
C SER A 103 -2.54 -5.59 -6.51
N PHE A 104 -2.63 -5.23 -5.23
CA PHE A 104 -1.73 -5.67 -4.17
C PHE A 104 -2.48 -6.42 -3.07
N ILE A 105 -2.06 -7.64 -2.77
CA ILE A 105 -2.52 -8.37 -1.60
C ILE A 105 -1.70 -7.88 -0.41
N MET A 106 -2.40 -7.27 0.54
CA MET A 106 -1.85 -6.61 1.71
C MET A 106 -1.87 -7.49 2.96
N ASP A 107 -2.81 -8.43 3.00
CA ASP A 107 -3.06 -9.30 4.14
C ASP A 107 -3.70 -10.61 3.66
N VAL A 108 -3.33 -11.72 4.30
CA VAL A 108 -3.97 -13.04 4.13
C VAL A 108 -4.20 -13.64 5.52
N ASN A 109 -5.45 -13.85 5.90
CA ASN A 109 -5.84 -14.40 7.20
C ASN A 109 -5.23 -13.63 8.40
N GLY A 110 -5.13 -12.30 8.30
CA GLY A 110 -4.53 -11.44 9.34
C GLY A 110 -3.00 -11.41 9.32
N CYS A 111 -2.35 -12.15 8.42
CA CYS A 111 -0.91 -12.08 8.20
C CYS A 111 -0.59 -11.00 7.16
N ARG A 112 0.24 -10.03 7.56
CA ARG A 112 0.66 -8.88 6.76
C ARG A 112 2.15 -8.61 6.92
N GLY A 113 2.78 -8.05 5.88
CA GLY A 113 4.18 -7.61 5.93
C GLY A 113 5.23 -8.72 5.89
N ASP A 114 4.82 -9.99 5.80
CA ASP A 114 5.68 -11.15 5.57
C ASP A 114 5.15 -11.92 4.37
N VAL A 115 5.79 -11.73 3.21
CA VAL A 115 5.37 -12.35 1.96
C VAL A 115 5.50 -13.87 1.97
N GLN A 116 6.49 -14.43 2.67
CA GLN A 116 6.64 -15.89 2.73
C GLN A 116 5.54 -16.53 3.57
N ALA A 117 5.18 -15.91 4.70
CA ALA A 117 4.05 -16.34 5.51
C ALA A 117 2.71 -16.19 4.78
N MET A 118 2.50 -15.08 4.07
CA MET A 118 1.29 -14.89 3.25
C MET A 118 1.19 -15.94 2.13
N LEU A 119 2.29 -16.24 1.42
CA LEU A 119 2.32 -17.28 0.40
C LEU A 119 2.08 -18.67 0.98
N HIS A 120 2.59 -18.95 2.18
CA HIS A 120 2.31 -20.19 2.90
C HIS A 120 0.81 -20.32 3.16
N LEU A 121 0.16 -19.30 3.73
CA LEU A 121 -1.28 -19.30 4.02
C LEU A 121 -2.12 -19.46 2.74
N LEU A 122 -1.76 -18.73 1.67
CA LEU A 122 -2.40 -18.88 0.36
C LEU A 122 -2.35 -20.32 -0.17
N LYS A 123 -1.34 -21.11 0.21
CA LYS A 123 -1.21 -22.52 -0.17
C LYS A 123 -1.95 -23.45 0.80
N THR A 124 -1.78 -23.27 2.11
CA THR A 124 -2.16 -24.27 3.12
C THR A 124 -3.53 -24.05 3.76
N SER A 125 -4.05 -22.82 3.80
CA SER A 125 -5.35 -22.55 4.44
C SER A 125 -6.51 -22.95 3.53
N ASP A 126 -7.54 -23.57 4.10
CA ASP A 126 -8.78 -23.91 3.39
C ASP A 126 -9.71 -22.70 3.23
N THR A 127 -9.77 -21.83 4.23
CA THR A 127 -10.46 -20.54 4.15
C THR A 127 -9.45 -19.42 4.05
N LEU A 128 -9.65 -18.53 3.09
CA LEU A 128 -8.80 -17.37 2.83
C LEU A 128 -9.62 -16.10 2.97
N VAL A 129 -9.19 -15.22 3.87
CA VAL A 129 -9.64 -13.85 3.99
C VAL A 129 -8.49 -12.97 3.53
N MET A 130 -8.60 -12.39 2.34
CA MET A 130 -7.55 -11.53 1.77
C MET A 130 -7.98 -10.07 1.82
N SER A 131 -7.05 -9.18 2.13
CA SER A 131 -7.21 -7.74 1.91
C SER A 131 -6.43 -7.32 0.68
N VAL A 132 -7.12 -6.76 -0.31
CA VAL A 132 -6.56 -6.39 -1.61
C VAL A 132 -6.68 -4.88 -1.83
N ALA A 133 -5.56 -4.21 -2.08
CA ALA A 133 -5.53 -2.80 -2.48
C ALA A 133 -5.46 -2.69 -4.01
N GLN A 134 -6.20 -1.73 -4.58
CA GLN A 134 -5.96 -1.32 -5.96
C GLN A 134 -4.63 -0.57 -6.07
N ALA A 135 -4.09 -0.48 -7.28
CA ALA A 135 -2.90 0.33 -7.52
C ALA A 135 -3.24 1.84 -7.56
N GLU A 136 -2.44 2.65 -6.88
CA GLU A 136 -2.36 4.10 -7.07
C GLU A 136 -1.16 4.37 -7.97
N GLU A 137 -1.39 4.99 -9.13
CA GLU A 137 -0.34 5.41 -10.06
C GLU A 137 -0.23 6.94 -10.09
N PHE A 138 0.98 7.46 -10.08
CA PHE A 138 1.21 8.89 -10.25
C PHE A 138 2.56 9.19 -10.89
N GLU A 139 2.66 10.33 -11.54
CA GLU A 139 3.90 10.80 -12.15
C GLU A 139 4.51 11.95 -11.36
N VAL A 140 5.84 11.91 -11.24
CA VAL A 140 6.65 12.96 -10.63
C VAL A 140 7.79 13.34 -11.56
N THR A 141 8.03 14.64 -11.75
CA THR A 141 9.16 15.13 -12.54
C THR A 141 10.21 15.71 -11.61
N ILE A 142 11.41 15.15 -11.63
CA ILE A 142 12.53 15.56 -10.79
C ILE A 142 13.66 16.09 -11.68
N THR A 143 14.18 17.27 -11.35
CA THR A 143 15.35 17.85 -12.01
C THR A 143 16.56 17.72 -11.10
N LYS A 144 17.62 17.07 -11.57
CA LYS A 144 18.89 16.95 -10.87
C LYS A 144 19.65 18.27 -10.94
N THR A 145 19.98 18.82 -9.78
CA THR A 145 20.68 20.10 -9.63
C THR A 145 22.10 19.91 -9.11
N GLY A 146 22.82 18.91 -9.61
CA GLY A 146 24.15 18.53 -9.12
C GLY A 146 24.15 17.78 -7.77
N VAL A 147 23.00 17.70 -7.10
CA VAL A 147 22.75 16.88 -5.90
C VAL A 147 22.29 15.48 -6.33
N PRO A 148 22.70 14.40 -5.63
CA PRO A 148 22.21 13.06 -5.92
C PRO A 148 20.68 12.97 -5.80
N LEU A 149 20.08 12.04 -6.56
CA LEU A 149 18.63 11.83 -6.54
C LEU A 149 18.12 11.44 -5.14
N GLY A 150 18.93 10.70 -4.38
CA GLY A 150 18.61 10.28 -3.01
C GLY A 150 17.67 9.06 -2.96
N LEU A 151 17.77 8.13 -3.91
CA LEU A 151 17.01 6.88 -3.92
C LEU A 151 17.95 5.69 -3.86
N ASP A 152 17.71 4.78 -2.91
CA ASP A 152 18.25 3.42 -2.97
C ASP A 152 17.24 2.55 -3.71
N LEU A 153 17.64 2.02 -4.87
CA LEU A 153 16.79 1.26 -5.77
C LEU A 153 17.25 -0.19 -5.77
N GLY A 154 16.30 -1.11 -5.55
CA GLY A 154 16.49 -2.55 -5.78
C GLY A 154 15.60 -3.02 -6.93
N TYR A 155 15.99 -4.09 -7.60
CA TYR A 155 15.18 -4.72 -8.64
C TYR A 155 15.61 -6.18 -8.80
N PRO A 156 14.67 -7.09 -9.11
CA PRO A 156 15.06 -8.44 -9.50
C PRO A 156 15.74 -8.41 -10.88
N SER A 157 16.67 -9.35 -11.12
CA SER A 157 17.30 -9.51 -12.44
C SER A 157 16.23 -9.76 -13.51
N GLY A 158 16.24 -8.97 -14.59
CA GLY A 158 15.21 -9.04 -15.64
C GLY A 158 13.83 -8.52 -15.19
N GLY A 159 13.75 -7.84 -14.05
CA GLY A 159 12.55 -7.14 -13.60
C GLY A 159 12.22 -5.94 -14.49
N ARG A 160 10.96 -5.51 -14.49
CA ARG A 160 10.48 -4.35 -15.29
C ARG A 160 10.10 -3.14 -14.43
N PHE A 161 10.64 -3.06 -13.22
CA PHE A 161 10.39 -1.97 -12.29
C PHE A 161 11.57 -1.81 -11.33
N LEU A 162 11.68 -0.63 -10.73
CA LEU A 162 12.62 -0.34 -9.65
C LEU A 162 11.85 -0.22 -8.33
N LEU A 163 12.21 -1.01 -7.33
CA LEU A 163 11.69 -0.90 -5.97
C LEU A 163 12.48 0.15 -5.21
N VAL A 164 11.79 1.16 -4.69
CA VAL A 164 12.40 2.14 -3.78
C VAL A 164 12.62 1.45 -2.43
N GLN A 165 13.86 1.09 -2.13
CA GLN A 165 14.19 0.50 -0.83
C GLN A 165 14.25 1.56 0.27
N ARG A 166 14.75 2.74 -0.08
CA ARG A 166 14.92 3.87 0.86
C ARG A 166 14.98 5.19 0.10
N VAL A 167 14.45 6.23 0.74
CA VAL A 167 14.67 7.63 0.34
C VAL A 167 15.73 8.23 1.27
N ASN A 168 16.88 8.58 0.68
CA ASN A 168 18.02 9.20 1.36
C ASN A 168 18.02 10.73 1.14
N GLN A 169 19.01 11.39 1.72
CA GLN A 169 19.26 12.80 1.44
C GLN A 169 19.53 13.00 -0.06
N GLY A 170 18.78 13.92 -0.67
CA GLY A 170 18.86 14.18 -2.11
C GLY A 170 17.66 14.94 -2.63
N VAL A 171 17.58 15.06 -3.96
CA VAL A 171 16.52 15.83 -4.64
C VAL A 171 15.13 15.28 -4.34
N VAL A 172 14.95 13.96 -4.26
CA VAL A 172 13.65 13.35 -3.94
C VAL A 172 13.18 13.71 -2.53
N GLN A 173 14.09 13.81 -1.56
CA GLN A 173 13.71 14.25 -0.21
C GLN A 173 13.18 15.69 -0.22
N SER A 174 13.80 16.59 -0.99
CA SER A 174 13.33 17.97 -1.16
C SER A 174 11.99 18.03 -1.89
N HIS A 175 11.80 17.22 -2.93
CA HIS A 175 10.52 17.04 -3.62
C HIS A 175 9.42 16.61 -2.65
N ASN A 176 9.66 15.57 -1.86
CA ASN A 176 8.69 15.08 -0.89
C ASN A 176 8.30 16.15 0.13
N LYS A 177 9.27 16.94 0.64
CA LYS A 177 8.97 18.06 1.53
C LYS A 177 8.06 19.08 0.85
N ALA A 178 8.34 19.46 -0.39
CA ALA A 178 7.56 20.43 -1.13
C ALA A 178 6.12 19.94 -1.44
N GLU A 179 5.96 18.68 -1.83
CA GLU A 179 4.65 18.07 -2.05
C GLU A 179 3.84 17.94 -0.75
N LEU A 180 4.50 17.62 0.37
CA LEU A 180 3.88 17.57 1.68
C LEU A 180 3.34 18.94 2.10
N TRP A 181 4.12 20.01 1.89
CA TRP A 181 3.68 21.38 2.11
C TRP A 181 2.45 21.77 1.28
N ARG A 182 2.29 21.17 0.09
CA ARG A 182 1.14 21.40 -0.80
C ARG A 182 -0.07 20.53 -0.49
N GLY A 183 0.04 19.60 0.48
CA GLY A 183 -1.00 18.61 0.75
C GLY A 183 -1.17 17.59 -0.38
N SER A 184 -0.16 17.41 -1.23
CA SER A 184 -0.18 16.47 -2.35
C SER A 184 0.17 15.05 -1.92
N ARG A 185 -0.45 14.06 -2.57
CA ARG A 185 -0.18 12.62 -2.37
C ARG A 185 1.00 12.09 -3.19
N LYS A 186 1.62 12.93 -4.03
CA LYS A 186 2.72 12.58 -4.96
C LYS A 186 4.09 12.52 -4.28
N LEU A 187 4.11 11.92 -3.10
CA LEU A 187 5.29 11.65 -2.31
C LEU A 187 5.86 10.30 -2.72
N ILE A 188 7.18 10.24 -2.92
CA ILE A 188 7.90 8.98 -3.17
C ILE A 188 8.34 8.40 -1.83
N HIS A 189 7.94 7.17 -1.53
CA HIS A 189 8.28 6.49 -0.29
C HIS A 189 9.03 5.18 -0.55
N ALA A 190 9.58 4.61 0.52
CA ALA A 190 10.02 3.23 0.47
C ALA A 190 8.84 2.31 0.11
N LEU A 191 9.14 1.23 -0.60
CA LEU A 191 8.20 0.26 -1.17
C LEU A 191 7.40 0.73 -2.38
N ASP A 192 7.55 1.99 -2.79
CA ASP A 192 7.03 2.45 -4.07
C ASP A 192 7.78 1.77 -5.23
N ARG A 193 7.07 1.52 -6.33
CA ARG A 193 7.62 0.91 -7.54
C ARG A 193 7.68 1.95 -8.64
N ILE A 194 8.85 2.11 -9.25
CA ILE A 194 9.02 2.95 -10.44
C ILE A 194 8.91 2.04 -11.65
N GLU A 195 7.85 2.18 -12.42
CA GLU A 195 7.57 1.33 -13.60
C GLU A 195 8.00 1.95 -14.92
N ALA A 196 8.14 3.27 -14.94
CA ALA A 196 8.63 3.97 -16.11
C ALA A 196 9.49 5.17 -15.72
N VAL A 197 10.48 5.45 -16.56
CA VAL A 197 11.37 6.61 -16.45
C VAL A 197 11.36 7.31 -17.80
N ASN A 198 10.91 8.56 -17.79
CA ASN A 198 10.62 9.34 -18.99
C ASN A 198 9.60 8.61 -19.86
N ASP A 199 10.00 8.17 -21.06
CA ASP A 199 9.14 7.48 -22.01
C ASP A 199 9.52 5.99 -22.13
N TRP A 200 10.31 5.48 -21.18
CA TRP A 200 10.78 4.09 -21.12
C TRP A 200 10.04 3.31 -20.03
N ALA A 201 9.42 2.19 -20.41
CA ALA A 201 8.77 1.21 -19.53
C ALA A 201 9.33 -0.20 -19.82
N ASP A 202 10.61 -0.35 -19.54
CA ASP A 202 11.46 -1.46 -20.01
C ASP A 202 12.07 -2.22 -18.81
N GLU A 203 13.06 -3.08 -19.07
CA GLU A 203 13.86 -3.75 -18.05
C GLU A 203 14.50 -2.76 -17.07
N ALA A 204 14.63 -3.19 -15.82
CA ALA A 204 15.07 -2.36 -14.70
C ALA A 204 16.45 -1.73 -14.95
N GLU A 205 17.36 -2.45 -15.59
CA GLU A 205 18.69 -1.97 -15.97
C GLU A 205 18.59 -0.77 -16.92
N VAL A 206 17.66 -0.80 -17.87
CA VAL A 206 17.37 0.31 -18.79
C VAL A 206 16.79 1.50 -18.03
N LEU A 207 15.87 1.24 -17.10
CA LEU A 207 15.29 2.29 -16.24
C LEU A 207 16.37 2.98 -15.38
N VAL A 208 17.29 2.22 -14.78
CA VAL A 208 18.41 2.77 -14.00
C VAL A 208 19.31 3.64 -14.88
N GLU A 209 19.62 3.17 -16.08
CA GLU A 209 20.47 3.91 -17.00
C GLU A 209 19.81 5.19 -17.51
N ALA A 210 18.50 5.15 -17.79
CA ALA A 210 17.70 6.33 -18.09
C ALA A 210 17.72 7.33 -16.92
N ILE A 211 17.56 6.84 -15.68
CA ILE A 211 17.70 7.69 -14.50
C ILE A 211 19.08 8.31 -14.47
N ARG A 212 20.18 7.57 -14.69
CA ARG A 212 21.55 8.09 -14.62
C ARG A 212 21.85 9.17 -15.65
N LYS A 213 21.51 8.92 -16.92
CA LYS A 213 21.85 9.79 -18.06
C LYS A 213 21.05 11.09 -18.11
N SER A 214 19.81 11.10 -17.63
CA SER A 214 18.95 12.28 -17.73
C SER A 214 19.18 13.26 -16.57
N SER A 215 19.19 14.55 -16.87
CA SER A 215 19.16 15.64 -15.88
C SER A 215 17.75 15.88 -15.35
N ARG A 216 16.72 15.67 -16.19
CA ARG A 216 15.31 15.73 -15.83
C ARG A 216 14.70 14.34 -16.01
N VAL A 217 14.12 13.80 -14.95
CA VAL A 217 13.53 12.46 -14.93
C VAL A 217 12.05 12.54 -14.56
N LYS A 218 11.17 12.02 -15.42
CA LYS A 218 9.75 11.80 -15.15
C LYS A 218 9.59 10.35 -14.67
N LEU A 219 9.25 10.15 -13.41
CA LEU A 219 9.09 8.81 -12.83
C LEU A 219 7.60 8.49 -12.76
N LYS A 220 7.20 7.36 -13.36
CA LYS A 220 5.88 6.76 -13.14
C LYS A 220 5.97 5.85 -11.93
N VAL A 221 5.33 6.26 -10.85
CA VAL A 221 5.36 5.58 -9.55
C VAL A 221 4.03 4.85 -9.34
N VAL A 222 4.12 3.62 -8.85
CA VAL A 222 2.98 2.74 -8.56
C VAL A 222 3.12 2.20 -7.13
N ARG A 223 2.03 2.23 -6.38
CA ARG A 223 1.97 1.69 -5.01
C ARG A 223 0.56 1.18 -4.66
N PRO A 224 0.38 0.46 -3.54
CA PRO A 224 -0.96 0.14 -3.04
C PRO A 224 -1.72 1.41 -2.65
N LEU A 225 -2.94 1.58 -3.17
CA LEU A 225 -3.86 2.63 -2.73
C LEU A 225 -4.36 2.27 -1.33
N LEU A 226 -3.79 2.91 -0.30
CA LEU A 226 -4.23 2.72 1.08
C LEU A 226 -5.05 3.92 1.58
N PRO A 227 -5.93 3.72 2.58
CA PRO A 227 -6.49 4.82 3.34
C PRO A 227 -5.37 5.63 4.01
N VAL A 228 -5.53 6.95 4.10
CA VAL A 228 -4.50 7.86 4.64
C VAL A 228 -4.05 7.45 6.05
N ALA A 229 -4.96 6.95 6.89
CA ALA A 229 -4.66 6.45 8.23
C ALA A 229 -3.73 5.21 8.25
N ASN A 230 -3.72 4.40 7.18
CA ASN A 230 -2.93 3.17 7.08
C ASN A 230 -1.62 3.35 6.32
N ALA A 231 -1.47 4.46 5.57
CA ALA A 231 -0.28 4.69 4.75
C ALA A 231 0.99 4.86 5.61
N ALA A 232 0.86 5.46 6.81
CA ALA A 232 1.93 5.58 7.78
C ALA A 232 2.54 4.22 8.20
N PHE A 233 1.78 3.13 8.16
CA PHE A 233 2.24 1.79 8.55
C PHE A 233 3.21 1.17 7.53
N LEU A 234 3.04 1.43 6.23
CA LEU A 234 4.01 1.00 5.21
C LEU A 234 5.32 1.80 5.32
N TRP A 235 5.25 3.05 5.75
CA TRP A 235 6.37 3.99 5.72
C TRP A 235 7.17 4.05 7.02
N SER A 236 6.66 3.50 8.13
CA SER A 236 7.24 3.71 9.47
C SER A 236 8.44 2.82 9.84
N CYS A 237 9.04 2.05 8.93
CA CYS A 237 10.19 1.20 9.27
C CYS A 237 11.28 1.17 8.19
N SER A 238 12.08 2.25 8.10
CA SER A 238 13.37 2.27 7.37
C SER A 238 14.55 1.70 8.19
N ARG A 239 14.31 1.13 9.38
CA ARG A 239 15.33 0.47 10.20
C ARG A 239 15.24 -1.05 10.07
N ALA A 240 15.59 -1.59 8.92
CA ALA A 240 16.05 -2.98 8.89
C ALA A 240 17.45 -3.01 9.55
N PRO A 241 17.71 -3.87 10.55
CA PRO A 241 19.05 -4.06 11.08
C PRO A 241 19.97 -4.57 9.96
N LYS A 242 21.17 -3.98 9.89
CA LYS A 242 22.24 -4.40 8.97
C LYS A 242 22.53 -5.89 9.25
N PRO A 243 22.63 -6.77 8.24
CA PRO A 243 23.08 -8.14 8.50
C PRO A 243 24.49 -8.08 9.12
N PRO A 244 24.79 -8.92 10.13
CA PRO A 244 26.10 -8.92 10.77
C PRO A 244 27.16 -9.21 9.70
N GLY A 245 28.14 -8.31 9.60
CA GLY A 245 29.20 -8.37 8.61
C GLY A 245 29.97 -9.68 8.70
N GLY A 246 30.01 -10.40 7.58
CA GLY A 246 30.95 -11.51 7.40
C GLY A 246 32.37 -10.97 7.52
N SER A 247 33.07 -11.43 8.56
CA SER A 247 34.49 -11.18 8.76
C SER A 247 35.27 -11.71 7.55
N THR A 248 35.99 -10.81 6.90
CA THR A 248 37.08 -11.12 5.97
C THR A 248 38.20 -11.78 6.77
N ALA A 249 38.28 -13.11 6.72
CA ALA A 249 39.46 -13.83 7.20
C ALA A 249 40.59 -13.64 6.18
N GLN A 250 41.48 -12.70 6.49
CA GLN A 250 42.85 -12.68 5.97
C GLN A 250 43.56 -13.95 6.45
N GLN A 251 43.86 -14.88 5.53
CA GLN A 251 44.92 -15.87 5.77
C GLN A 251 46.24 -15.27 5.27
N GLY A 252 47.06 -14.87 6.25
CA GLY A 252 48.47 -14.54 6.08
C GLY A 252 49.31 -15.81 5.89
N GLY A 253 50.48 -15.61 5.31
CA GLY A 253 51.34 -16.63 4.75
C GLY A 253 51.93 -17.63 5.75
N ALA A 254 52.32 -18.77 5.19
CA ALA A 254 53.34 -19.65 5.75
C ALA A 254 54.50 -19.70 4.74
N THR A 255 55.58 -18.99 5.07
CA THR A 255 56.94 -19.27 4.63
C THR A 255 57.57 -20.19 5.66
N SER A 256 58.18 -21.30 5.25
CA SER A 256 59.50 -21.77 5.73
C SER A 256 59.87 -23.15 5.19
N ALA A 257 61.18 -23.25 4.88
CA ALA A 257 62.04 -24.42 4.70
C ALA A 257 61.83 -25.31 3.46
#